data_AF-A0A529LYE4-F1
#
_entry.id   AF-A0A529LYE4-F1
#
_cell.length_a   1.000
_cell.length_b   1.000
_cell.length_c   1.000
_cell.angle_alpha   90.00
_cell.angle_beta   90.00
_cell.angle_gamma   90.00
#
_symmetry.space_group_name_H-M   'P 1'
#
loop_
_entity.id
_entity.type
_entity.pdbx_description
1 polymer ?
#
loop_
_entity_poly.entity_id
_entity_poly.type
_entity_poly.pdbx_seq_one_letter_code
_entity_poly.pdbx_strand_id
1 'polypeptide(L)'
;YDILAETLFSGEIAGEPGSFAKEIDRLFETMGRVDPLDLLRAPEWLPRLTRIRGRKTMAYFRNIVAGTVKMREERMKRDPGGVPQDFLTLLLRAEGPDGLTRAEVEDNIITFIGAGHETTARALGWTIYCLAAAPWERDRVEQEIDAVLA
;
A
#
# COMPACT_ATOMS: atom_id res chain seq x y z
N TYR A 1 5.74 -6.11 -1.16
CA TYR A 1 6.21 -4.90 -0.47
C TYR A 1 7.26 -4.14 -1.27
N ASP A 2 8.46 -4.71 -1.50
CA ASP A 2 9.62 -3.99 -2.07
C ASP A 2 9.33 -3.24 -3.37
N ILE A 3 8.58 -3.82 -4.30
CA ILE A 3 8.19 -3.16 -5.55
C ILE A 3 7.38 -1.88 -5.28
N LEU A 4 6.44 -1.89 -4.32
CA LEU A 4 5.65 -0.69 -3.98
C LEU A 4 6.50 0.35 -3.26
N ALA A 5 7.38 -0.09 -2.35
CA ALA A 5 8.30 0.81 -1.66
C ALA A 5 9.23 1.52 -2.65
N GLU A 6 9.77 0.78 -3.60
CA GLU A 6 10.66 1.31 -4.64
C GLU A 6 9.92 2.23 -5.61
N THR A 7 8.76 1.81 -6.12
CA THR A 7 8.04 2.56 -7.15
C THR A 7 7.31 3.80 -6.63
N LEU A 8 6.76 3.76 -5.41
CA LEU A 8 5.98 4.87 -4.85
C LEU A 8 6.80 5.81 -3.96
N PHE A 9 7.85 5.29 -3.32
CA PHE A 9 8.63 6.02 -2.31
C PHE A 9 10.14 6.03 -2.58
N SER A 10 10.61 5.47 -3.70
CA SER A 10 12.04 5.33 -4.02
C SER A 10 12.84 4.65 -2.90
N GLY A 11 12.23 3.68 -2.22
CA GLY A 11 12.84 2.94 -1.11
C GLY A 11 12.89 3.70 0.22
N GLU A 12 12.34 4.92 0.29
CA GLU A 12 12.44 5.82 1.44
C GLU A 12 11.21 5.76 2.35
N ILE A 13 10.98 4.63 3.00
CA ILE A 13 9.90 4.48 3.99
C ILE A 13 10.48 4.54 5.40
N ALA A 14 9.84 5.29 6.30
CA ALA A 14 10.24 5.32 7.70
C ALA A 14 9.95 3.96 8.38
N GLY A 15 10.98 3.29 8.89
CA GLY A 15 10.86 2.01 9.61
C GLY A 15 11.98 1.03 9.23
N GLU A 16 12.07 -0.11 9.93
CA GLU A 16 12.97 -1.19 9.51
C GLU A 16 12.39 -1.91 8.28
N PRO A 17 13.19 -2.27 7.26
CA PRO A 17 12.72 -2.88 6.01
C PRO A 17 11.82 -4.12 6.18
N GLY A 18 11.93 -4.88 7.27
CA GLY A 18 11.07 -6.03 7.57
C GLY A 18 9.82 -5.72 8.41
N SER A 19 9.73 -4.52 8.97
CA SER A 19 8.67 -4.03 9.87
C SER A 19 7.60 -3.20 9.19
N PHE A 20 7.55 -3.23 7.85
CA PHE A 20 6.47 -2.58 7.11
C PHE A 20 5.56 -3.60 6.44
N ALA A 21 6.14 -4.69 5.90
CA ALA A 21 5.37 -5.78 5.31
C ALA A 21 4.43 -6.45 6.33
N LYS A 22 4.93 -6.82 7.52
CA LYS A 22 4.10 -7.43 8.59
C LYS A 22 3.01 -6.48 9.09
N GLU A 23 3.24 -5.19 8.96
CA GLU A 23 2.39 -4.11 9.43
C GLU A 23 1.29 -3.80 8.43
N ILE A 24 1.58 -3.88 7.12
CA ILE A 24 0.57 -3.91 6.07
C ILE A 24 -0.35 -5.12 6.25
N ASP A 25 0.20 -6.31 6.50
CA ASP A 25 -0.62 -7.51 6.68
C ASP A 25 -1.60 -7.33 7.87
N ARG A 26 -1.15 -6.73 8.98
CA ARG A 26 -2.01 -6.37 10.11
C ARG A 26 -3.09 -5.34 9.73
N LEU A 27 -2.75 -4.36 8.90
CA LEU A 27 -3.70 -3.38 8.37
C LEU A 27 -4.86 -4.09 7.66
N PHE A 28 -4.52 -5.03 6.77
CA PHE A 28 -5.48 -5.76 5.95
C PHE A 28 -6.31 -6.79 6.70
N GLU A 29 -5.69 -7.52 7.62
CA GLU A 29 -6.42 -8.41 8.54
C GLU A 29 -7.52 -7.68 9.32
N THR A 30 -7.38 -6.36 9.47
CA THR A 30 -8.35 -5.51 10.14
C THR A 30 -9.31 -4.79 9.17
N MET A 31 -8.90 -4.51 7.93
CA MET A 31 -9.68 -3.76 6.93
C MET A 31 -10.72 -4.61 6.16
N GLY A 32 -10.62 -5.93 6.17
CA GLY A 32 -11.56 -6.83 5.46
C GLY A 32 -12.59 -7.55 6.33
N ARG A 33 -12.63 -7.30 7.64
CA ARG A 33 -13.59 -7.99 8.53
C ARG A 33 -14.94 -7.29 8.46
N VAL A 34 -15.88 -7.90 7.73
CA VAL A 34 -17.29 -7.55 7.82
C VAL A 34 -17.70 -7.70 9.28
N ASP A 35 -18.26 -6.64 9.87
CA ASP A 35 -18.76 -6.72 11.23
C ASP A 35 -19.91 -7.74 11.26
N PRO A 36 -19.92 -8.73 12.16
CA PRO A 36 -21.08 -9.60 12.33
C PRO A 36 -22.39 -8.80 12.51
N LEU A 37 -22.31 -7.61 13.10
CA LEU A 37 -23.42 -6.69 13.26
C LEU A 37 -23.86 -6.04 11.93
N ASP A 38 -22.96 -5.86 10.94
CA ASP A 38 -23.33 -5.47 9.58
C ASP A 38 -24.08 -6.60 8.86
N LEU A 39 -23.62 -7.83 9.04
CA LEU A 39 -24.28 -9.02 8.49
C LEU A 39 -25.70 -9.19 9.05
N LEU A 40 -25.89 -8.83 10.33
CA LEU A 40 -27.17 -8.85 11.03
C LEU A 40 -28.00 -7.56 10.85
N ARG A 41 -27.54 -6.61 10.03
CA ARG A 41 -28.19 -5.29 9.80
C ARG A 41 -28.51 -4.53 11.09
N ALA A 42 -27.64 -4.64 12.09
CA ALA A 42 -27.83 -3.97 13.38
C ALA A 42 -27.75 -2.43 13.22
N PRO A 43 -28.52 -1.65 14.01
CA PRO A 43 -28.52 -0.19 13.95
C PRO A 43 -27.14 0.43 14.22
N GLU A 44 -26.86 1.58 13.59
CA GLU A 44 -25.56 2.29 13.68
C GLU A 44 -25.16 2.72 15.11
N TRP A 45 -26.12 2.86 16.03
CA TRP A 45 -25.86 3.27 17.41
C TRP A 45 -25.26 2.16 18.28
N LEU A 46 -25.26 0.91 17.82
CA LEU A 46 -24.72 -0.21 18.59
C LEU A 46 -23.17 -0.20 18.55
N PRO A 47 -22.49 -0.29 19.71
CA PRO A 47 -21.03 -0.17 19.76
C PRO A 47 -20.35 -1.35 19.07
N ARG A 48 -19.68 -1.05 17.95
CA ARG A 48 -18.93 -2.02 17.14
C ARG A 48 -17.53 -2.26 17.73
N LEU A 49 -17.40 -3.30 18.56
CA LEU A 49 -16.14 -3.65 19.25
C LEU A 49 -14.99 -3.95 18.27
N THR A 50 -15.32 -4.51 17.10
CA THR A 50 -14.44 -4.71 15.93
C THR A 50 -13.77 -3.40 15.47
N ARG A 51 -14.50 -2.28 15.50
CA ARG A 51 -14.05 -0.94 15.10
C ARG A 51 -12.96 -0.39 16.01
N ILE A 52 -12.93 -0.81 17.28
CA ILE A 52 -11.93 -0.36 18.26
C ILE A 52 -10.54 -0.94 17.94
N ARG A 53 -10.49 -2.22 17.52
CA ARG A 53 -9.23 -2.86 17.12
C ARG A 53 -8.67 -2.25 15.82
N GLY A 54 -9.54 -1.94 14.85
CA GLY A 54 -9.19 -1.21 13.63
C GLY A 54 -8.55 0.14 13.87
N ARG A 55 -9.04 0.91 14.84
CA ARG A 55 -8.47 2.23 15.16
C ARG A 55 -7.01 2.17 15.61
N LYS A 56 -6.60 1.16 16.40
CA LYS A 56 -5.21 1.04 16.84
C LYS A 56 -4.26 0.74 15.68
N THR A 57 -4.64 -0.19 14.80
CA THR A 57 -3.83 -0.53 13.62
C THR A 57 -3.72 0.66 12.67
N MET A 58 -4.82 1.39 12.43
CA MET A 58 -4.80 2.60 11.61
C MET A 58 -3.95 3.71 12.20
N ALA A 59 -4.01 3.92 13.52
CA ALA A 59 -3.19 4.95 14.18
C ALA A 59 -1.70 4.65 14.05
N TYR A 60 -1.31 3.39 14.21
CA TYR A 60 0.08 2.96 14.01
C TYR A 60 0.53 3.19 12.56
N PHE A 61 -0.28 2.82 11.58
CA PHE A 61 0.05 3.01 10.17
C PHE A 61 0.14 4.49 9.79
N ARG A 62 -0.80 5.33 10.29
CA ARG A 62 -0.71 6.79 10.16
C ARG A 62 0.60 7.34 10.73
N ASN A 63 1.10 6.81 11.84
CA ASN A 63 2.38 7.26 12.40
C ASN A 63 3.57 6.97 11.45
N ILE A 64 3.58 5.81 10.78
CA ILE A 64 4.61 5.50 9.78
C ILE A 64 4.52 6.44 8.59
N VAL A 65 3.32 6.64 8.07
CA VAL A 65 3.08 7.55 6.93
C VAL A 65 3.50 8.97 7.30
N ALA A 66 3.09 9.47 8.46
CA ALA A 66 3.47 10.79 8.96
C ALA A 66 4.99 10.92 9.12
N GLY A 67 5.67 9.88 9.63
CA GLY A 67 7.14 9.85 9.72
C GLY A 67 7.82 9.91 8.35
N THR A 68 7.29 9.17 7.38
CA THR A 68 7.79 9.14 6.00
C THR A 68 7.59 10.49 5.30
N VAL A 69 6.40 11.07 5.43
CA VAL A 69 6.08 12.42 4.94
C VAL A 69 7.04 13.44 5.53
N LYS A 70 7.22 13.44 6.85
CA LYS A 70 8.12 14.39 7.53
C LYS A 70 9.57 14.26 7.03
N MET A 71 10.07 13.04 6.88
CA MET A 71 11.41 12.78 6.35
C MET A 71 11.58 13.38 4.94
N ARG A 72 10.58 13.19 4.07
CA ARG A 72 10.60 13.74 2.72
C ARG A 72 10.50 15.26 2.71
N GLU A 73 9.63 15.86 3.52
CA GLU A 73 9.50 17.32 3.66
C GLU A 73 10.80 17.98 4.12
N GLU A 74 11.48 17.38 5.10
CA GLU A 74 12.78 17.88 5.57
C GLU A 74 13.83 17.86 4.47
N ARG A 75 13.83 16.82 3.63
CA ARG A 75 14.74 16.75 2.48
C ARG A 75 14.38 17.78 1.41
N MET A 76 13.09 17.94 1.09
CA MET A 76 12.63 18.96 0.15
C MET A 76 13.04 20.37 0.58
N LYS A 77 13.06 20.67 1.89
CA LYS A 77 13.53 21.95 2.43
C LYS A 77 15.05 22.13 2.31
N ARG A 78 15.84 21.06 2.47
CA ARG A 78 17.31 21.10 2.41
C ARG A 78 17.82 21.13 0.97
N ASP A 79 17.19 20.35 0.08
CA ASP A 79 17.56 20.21 -1.32
C ASP A 79 16.30 19.99 -2.19
N PRO A 80 15.67 21.09 -2.66
CA PRO A 80 14.46 21.00 -3.50
C PRO A 80 14.67 20.28 -4.84
N GLY A 81 15.91 20.22 -5.34
CA GLY A 81 16.25 19.63 -6.64
C GLY A 81 16.66 18.16 -6.56
N GLY A 82 17.20 17.71 -5.42
CA GLY A 82 17.68 16.34 -5.22
C GLY A 82 16.68 15.39 -4.56
N VAL A 83 15.40 15.75 -4.51
CA VAL A 83 14.33 14.82 -4.07
C VAL A 83 13.82 13.95 -5.22
N PRO A 84 13.54 12.66 -4.98
CA PRO A 84 12.98 11.78 -5.99
C PRO A 84 11.68 12.33 -6.58
N GLN A 85 11.46 12.12 -7.88
CA GLN A 85 10.20 12.43 -8.57
C GLN A 85 9.22 11.25 -8.48
N ASP A 86 8.93 10.83 -7.26
CA ASP A 86 8.06 9.70 -6.97
C ASP A 86 6.65 10.14 -6.54
N PHE A 87 5.78 9.17 -6.29
CA PHE A 87 4.40 9.39 -5.90
C PHE A 87 4.28 10.26 -4.64
N LEU A 88 5.12 10.01 -3.63
CA LEU A 88 5.13 10.81 -2.40
C LEU A 88 5.46 12.28 -2.67
N THR A 89 6.52 12.56 -3.45
CA THR A 89 6.89 13.94 -3.80
C THR A 89 5.77 14.63 -4.58
N LEU A 90 5.09 13.91 -5.48
CA LEU A 90 3.96 14.47 -6.23
C LEU A 90 2.79 14.85 -5.30
N LEU A 91 2.43 13.99 -4.35
CA LEU A 91 1.37 14.29 -3.38
C LEU A 91 1.73 15.48 -2.49
N LEU A 92 2.98 15.56 -2.00
CA LEU A 92 3.44 16.68 -1.17
C LEU A 92 3.48 18.01 -1.93
N ARG A 93 3.81 17.98 -3.23
CA ARG A 93 3.73 19.19 -4.07
C ARG A 93 2.31 19.61 -4.39
N ALA A 94 1.37 18.67 -4.38
CA ALA A 94 -0.06 18.93 -4.55
C ALA A 94 -0.73 19.39 -3.25
N GLU A 95 -0.03 19.41 -2.11
CA GLU A 95 -0.58 19.89 -0.83
C GLU A 95 -0.70 21.42 -0.82
N GLY A 96 -1.88 21.95 -0.47
CA GLY A 96 -2.10 23.39 -0.38
C GLY A 96 -3.57 23.81 -0.39
N PRO A 97 -3.87 25.13 -0.35
CA PRO A 97 -5.24 25.65 -0.28
C PRO A 97 -6.17 25.22 -1.42
N ASP A 98 -5.61 25.09 -2.63
CA ASP A 98 -6.33 24.66 -3.85
C ASP A 98 -6.01 23.21 -4.24
N GLY A 99 -5.36 22.47 -3.34
CA GLY A 99 -4.84 21.13 -3.57
C GLY A 99 -5.32 20.13 -2.52
N LEU A 100 -4.47 19.14 -2.21
CA LEU A 100 -4.76 18.15 -1.19
C LEU A 100 -4.55 18.75 0.21
N THR A 101 -5.40 18.35 1.15
CA THR A 101 -5.12 18.52 2.57
C THR A 101 -4.08 17.50 3.04
N ARG A 102 -3.40 17.79 4.16
CA ARG A 102 -2.48 16.83 4.80
C ARG A 102 -3.13 15.46 5.03
N ALA A 103 -4.37 15.45 5.50
CA ALA A 103 -5.10 14.22 5.76
C ALA A 103 -5.35 13.41 4.48
N GLU A 104 -5.68 14.09 3.37
CA GLU A 104 -5.87 13.43 2.08
C GLU A 104 -4.56 12.92 1.49
N VAL A 105 -3.44 13.63 1.67
CA VAL A 105 -2.11 13.11 1.29
C VAL A 105 -1.82 11.81 2.02
N GLU A 106 -1.99 11.79 3.34
CA GLU A 106 -1.79 10.58 4.14
C GLU A 106 -2.75 9.47 3.72
N ASP A 107 -4.05 9.75 3.58
CA ASP A 107 -5.05 8.75 3.21
C ASP A 107 -4.81 8.17 1.80
N ASN A 108 -4.31 8.98 0.84
CA ASN A 108 -3.90 8.49 -0.48
C ASN A 108 -2.71 7.54 -0.39
N ILE A 109 -1.69 7.90 0.40
CA ILE A 109 -0.53 7.02 0.64
C ILE A 109 -0.99 5.66 1.18
N ILE A 110 -1.86 5.66 2.19
CA ILE A 110 -2.42 4.44 2.79
C ILE A 110 -3.18 3.61 1.74
N THR A 111 -4.00 4.28 0.94
CA THR A 111 -4.83 3.63 -0.10
C THR A 111 -3.98 2.93 -1.15
N PHE A 112 -2.93 3.58 -1.66
CA PHE A 112 -2.06 3.02 -2.71
C PHE A 112 -1.18 1.88 -2.21
N ILE A 113 -0.59 2.03 -1.02
CA ILE A 113 0.15 0.93 -0.37
C ILE A 113 -0.78 -0.27 -0.21
N GLY A 114 -2.03 0.00 0.18
CA GLY A 114 -3.02 -1.02 0.33
C GLY A 114 -3.33 -1.75 -0.99
N ALA A 115 -3.83 -1.02 -1.98
CA ALA A 115 -4.40 -1.59 -3.19
C ALA A 115 -3.45 -2.55 -3.93
N GLY A 116 -2.15 -2.24 -3.97
CA GLY A 116 -1.17 -3.00 -4.73
C GLY A 116 -0.52 -4.18 -4.01
N HIS A 117 -0.64 -4.29 -2.68
CA HIS A 117 0.16 -5.26 -1.92
C HIS A 117 -0.38 -6.69 -2.03
N GLU A 118 -1.66 -6.88 -1.73
CA GLU A 118 -2.25 -8.23 -1.68
C GLU A 118 -2.76 -8.72 -3.03
N THR A 119 -3.41 -7.84 -3.81
CA THR A 119 -4.13 -8.24 -5.03
C THR A 119 -3.17 -8.76 -6.10
N THR A 120 -2.11 -8.01 -6.40
CA THR A 120 -1.09 -8.38 -7.39
C THR A 120 -0.28 -9.59 -6.95
N ALA A 121 0.13 -9.66 -5.67
CA ALA A 121 0.87 -10.80 -5.15
C ALA A 121 0.04 -12.09 -5.24
N ARG A 122 -1.26 -12.02 -4.89
CA ARG A 122 -2.18 -13.17 -5.01
C ARG A 122 -2.42 -13.54 -6.46
N ALA A 123 -2.61 -12.56 -7.35
CA ALA A 123 -2.77 -12.80 -8.78
C ALA A 123 -1.55 -13.55 -9.35
N LEU A 124 -0.33 -13.07 -9.08
CA LEU A 124 0.91 -13.73 -9.51
C LEU A 124 1.06 -15.13 -8.93
N GLY A 125 0.75 -15.31 -7.64
CA GLY A 125 0.79 -16.63 -7.01
C GLY A 125 -0.15 -17.63 -7.69
N TRP A 126 -1.39 -17.21 -8.01
CA TRP A 126 -2.33 -18.03 -8.77
C TRP A 126 -1.89 -18.26 -10.21
N THR A 127 -1.36 -17.25 -10.89
CA THR A 127 -0.85 -17.39 -12.26
C THR A 127 0.24 -18.45 -12.32
N ILE A 128 1.24 -18.39 -11.43
CA ILE A 128 2.34 -19.38 -11.39
C ILE A 128 1.79 -20.77 -11.07
N TYR A 129 0.87 -20.88 -10.11
CA TYR A 129 0.21 -22.16 -9.78
C TYR A 129 -0.52 -22.76 -10.99
N CYS A 130 -1.32 -21.96 -11.69
CA CYS A 130 -2.07 -22.40 -12.87
C CYS A 130 -1.15 -22.83 -14.01
N LEU A 131 -0.06 -22.08 -14.27
CA LEU A 131 0.93 -22.45 -15.29
C LEU A 131 1.65 -23.76 -14.94
N ALA A 132 1.97 -23.99 -13.66
CA ALA A 132 2.56 -25.25 -13.22
C ALA A 132 1.63 -26.45 -13.44
N ALA A 133 0.31 -26.24 -13.39
CA ALA A 133 -0.71 -27.28 -13.61
C ALA A 133 -1.11 -27.45 -15.09
N ALA A 134 -0.73 -26.53 -15.98
CA ALA A 134 -1.08 -26.53 -17.41
C ALA A 134 0.16 -26.38 -18.31
N PRO A 135 0.95 -27.45 -18.51
CA PRO A 135 2.22 -27.39 -19.25
C PRO A 135 2.09 -26.83 -20.67
N TRP A 136 1.00 -27.14 -21.38
CA TRP A 136 0.79 -26.64 -22.74
C TRP A 136 0.59 -25.12 -22.82
N GLU A 137 -0.01 -24.49 -21.80
CA GLU A 137 -0.09 -23.02 -21.76
C GLU A 137 1.25 -22.43 -21.32
N ARG A 138 1.93 -23.07 -20.37
CA ARG A 138 3.27 -22.67 -19.94
C ARG A 138 4.25 -22.62 -21.12
N ASP A 139 4.28 -23.65 -21.96
CA ASP A 139 5.16 -23.71 -23.13
C ASP A 139 4.92 -22.53 -24.08
N ARG A 140 3.66 -22.11 -24.26
CA ARG A 140 3.30 -20.98 -25.11
C ARG A 140 3.76 -19.65 -24.51
N VAL A 141 3.59 -19.47 -23.19
CA VAL A 141 4.06 -18.29 -22.47
C VAL A 141 5.59 -18.21 -22.50
N GLU A 142 6.30 -19.32 -22.29
CA GLU A 142 7.77 -19.37 -22.36
C GLU A 142 8.27 -19.02 -23.76
N GLN A 143 7.64 -19.57 -24.82
CA GLN A 143 7.97 -19.20 -26.21
C GLN A 143 7.74 -17.72 -26.50
N GLU A 144 6.67 -17.13 -25.99
CA GLU A 144 6.40 -15.69 -26.14
C GLU A 144 7.50 -14.84 -25.46
N ILE A 145 7.89 -15.21 -24.23
CA ILE A 145 8.96 -14.56 -23.50
C ILE A 145 10.29 -14.66 -24.26
N ASP A 146 10.64 -15.86 -24.72
CA ASP A 146 11.87 -16.11 -25.47
C ASP A 146 11.89 -15.30 -26.78
N ALA A 147 10.76 -15.18 -27.48
CA ALA A 147 10.69 -14.41 -28.71
C ALA A 147 10.91 -12.90 -28.52
N VAL A 148 10.61 -12.35 -27.33
CA VAL A 148 10.75 -10.92 -27.03
C VAL A 148 12.11 -10.59 -26.38
N LEU A 149 12.66 -11.51 -25.59
CA LEU A 149 13.87 -11.27 -24.79
C LEU A 149 15.15 -11.91 -25.37
N ALA A 150 15.07 -12.70 -26.44
CA ALA A 150 16.23 -13.30 -27.10
C ALA A 150 17.05 -12.32 -27.96
#